data_AF-A0A1A8J569-F1
#
_entry.id   AF-A0A1A8J569-F1
#
_cell.length_a   1.000
_cell.length_b   1.000
_cell.length_c   1.000
_cell.angle_alpha   90.00
_cell.angle_beta   90.00
_cell.angle_gamma   90.00
#
_symmetry.space_group_name_H-M   'P 1'
#
loop_
_entity.id
_entity.type
_entity.pdbx_description
1 polymer ?
#
loop_
_entity_poly.entity_id
_entity_poly.type
_entity_poly.pdbx_seq_one_letter_code
_entity_poly.pdbx_strand_id
1 'polypeptide(L)'
;MDADGRDFLNSPPAKTVRFGGCVAETLEKARHGDTNDYELLKHQLVDPEIKDAQLISWLQEFRSCVTQLTKDHEQLVYTILRVPWADRCQAVVDEYLAFLGNLVSAQTVFLCACLKMAVSLFTP
;
A
#
# COMPACT_ATOMS: atom_id res chain seq x y z
N MET A 1 -42.09 -12.08 -13.26
CA MET A 1 -41.36 -10.80 -13.09
C MET A 1 -40.42 -11.00 -11.93
N ASP A 2 -39.23 -11.39 -12.31
CA ASP A 2 -38.05 -11.65 -11.50
C ASP A 2 -37.59 -10.37 -10.80
N ALA A 3 -37.22 -10.48 -9.53
CA ALA A 3 -36.38 -9.52 -8.84
C ALA A 3 -35.61 -10.25 -7.73
N ASP A 4 -34.61 -11.00 -8.19
CA ASP A 4 -33.59 -11.67 -7.38
C ASP A 4 -32.59 -10.66 -6.80
N GLY A 5 -32.33 -10.84 -5.50
CA GLY A 5 -31.09 -10.59 -4.79
C GLY A 5 -30.27 -9.35 -5.13
N ARG A 6 -30.43 -8.26 -4.37
CA ARG A 6 -29.37 -7.27 -4.17
C ARG A 6 -29.42 -6.59 -2.78
N ASP A 7 -29.39 -7.38 -1.72
CA ASP A 7 -28.99 -6.88 -0.39
C ASP A 7 -27.45 -6.91 -0.30
N PHE A 8 -26.83 -6.09 -1.15
CA PHE A 8 -25.40 -5.81 -1.14
C PHE A 8 -25.09 -5.03 0.15
N LEU A 9 -24.41 -5.71 1.09
CA LEU A 9 -23.21 -5.19 1.72
C LEU A 9 -23.31 -3.74 2.26
N ASN A 10 -24.23 -3.48 3.18
CA ASN A 10 -24.20 -2.25 3.99
C ASN A 10 -23.95 -2.56 5.46
N SER A 11 -22.86 -3.29 5.73
CA SER A 11 -22.17 -3.16 7.01
C SER A 11 -21.18 -2.01 6.87
N PRO A 12 -21.33 -0.90 7.63
CA PRO A 12 -20.37 0.19 7.56
C PRO A 12 -18.98 -0.36 7.93
N PRO A 13 -17.94 -0.17 7.09
CA PRO A 13 -16.62 -0.65 7.43
C PRO A 13 -16.19 0.07 8.72
N ALA A 14 -15.79 -0.73 9.71
CA ALA A 14 -15.22 -0.25 10.97
C ALA A 14 -14.24 0.88 10.64
N LYS A 15 -14.45 2.04 11.28
CA LYS A 15 -13.74 3.29 11.01
C LYS A 15 -12.25 3.10 11.24
N THR A 16 -11.52 2.66 10.21
CA THR A 16 -10.07 2.82 10.22
C THR A 16 -9.82 4.30 10.07
N VAL A 17 -9.19 4.90 11.08
CA VAL A 17 -8.82 6.31 11.10
C VAL A 17 -7.78 6.54 10.00
N ARG A 18 -8.24 6.75 8.77
CA ARG A 18 -7.41 7.17 7.65
C ARG A 18 -7.19 8.67 7.77
N PHE A 19 -5.99 9.16 7.45
CA PHE A 19 -5.79 10.61 7.29
C PHE A 19 -6.72 11.15 6.19
N GLY A 20 -7.19 12.39 6.33
CA GLY A 20 -8.29 12.95 5.54
C GLY A 20 -7.98 13.27 4.07
N GLY A 21 -6.94 12.68 3.48
CA GLY A 21 -6.46 12.95 2.11
C GLY A 21 -5.89 11.72 1.41
N CYS A 22 -5.39 11.89 0.18
CA CYS A 22 -4.74 10.82 -0.58
C CYS A 22 -3.26 10.66 -0.17
N VAL A 23 -2.67 9.50 -0.50
CA VAL A 23 -1.24 9.24 -0.18
C VAL A 23 -0.33 10.32 -0.78
N ALA A 24 -0.61 10.78 -2.00
CA ALA A 24 0.16 11.81 -2.68
C ALA A 24 0.26 13.10 -1.86
N GLU A 25 -0.88 13.61 -1.37
CA GLU A 25 -0.91 14.81 -0.53
C GLU A 25 -0.10 14.63 0.75
N THR A 26 -0.16 13.45 1.37
CA THR A 26 0.63 13.14 2.57
C THR A 26 2.13 13.11 2.29
N LEU A 27 2.56 12.57 1.13
CA LEU A 27 3.97 12.62 0.71
C LEU A 27 4.43 14.06 0.48
N GLU A 28 3.60 14.88 -0.17
CA GLU A 28 3.91 16.30 -0.40
C GLU A 28 3.99 17.09 0.91
N LYS A 29 3.03 16.91 1.83
CA LYS A 29 3.05 17.52 3.17
C LYS A 29 4.28 17.11 3.97
N ALA A 30 4.66 15.84 3.93
CA ALA A 30 5.86 15.33 4.59
C ALA A 30 7.12 16.03 4.07
N ARG A 31 7.19 16.29 2.76
CA ARG A 31 8.29 17.05 2.15
C ARG A 31 8.35 18.51 2.60
N HIS A 32 7.21 19.08 3.02
CA HIS A 32 7.10 20.42 3.61
C HIS A 32 7.29 20.44 5.14
N GLY A 33 7.58 19.30 5.76
CA GLY A 33 7.86 19.17 7.19
C GLY A 33 6.67 18.77 8.06
N ASP A 34 5.49 18.55 7.48
CA ASP A 34 4.34 18.00 8.21
C ASP A 34 4.29 16.48 8.09
N THR A 35 4.84 15.81 9.11
CA THR A 35 5.04 14.36 9.12
C THR A 35 3.96 13.58 9.87
N ASN A 36 2.93 14.24 10.43
CA ASN A 36 1.92 13.58 11.24
C ASN A 36 1.14 12.51 10.45
N ASP A 37 0.61 12.89 9.29
CA ASP A 37 -0.12 11.99 8.39
C ASP A 37 0.79 10.89 7.84
N TYR A 38 2.07 11.20 7.61
CA TYR A 38 3.07 10.28 7.07
C TYR A 38 3.48 9.19 8.08
N GLU A 39 3.68 9.56 9.34
CA GLU A 39 3.95 8.59 10.41
C GLU A 39 2.72 7.72 10.68
N LEU A 40 1.51 8.28 10.61
CA LEU A 40 0.27 7.50 10.73
C LEU A 40 0.14 6.51 9.56
N LEU A 41 0.44 6.92 8.33
CA LEU A 41 0.49 6.03 7.16
C LEU A 41 1.46 4.87 7.38
N LYS A 42 2.69 5.16 7.82
CA LYS A 42 3.69 4.13 8.14
C LYS A 42 3.20 3.18 9.22
N HIS A 43 2.60 3.70 10.29
CA HIS A 43 2.08 2.88 11.37
C HIS A 43 0.99 1.93 10.90
N GLN A 44 0.07 2.40 10.05
CA GLN A 44 -0.99 1.56 9.49
C GLN A 44 -0.49 0.48 8.55
N LEU A 45 0.59 0.72 7.81
CA LEU A 45 1.19 -0.31 6.94
C LEU A 45 1.93 -1.38 7.72
N VAL A 46 2.46 -1.05 8.89
CA VAL A 46 3.13 -2.01 9.79
C VAL A 46 2.12 -2.80 10.63
N ASP A 47 0.87 -2.35 10.70
CA ASP A 47 -0.18 -3.01 11.45
C ASP A 47 -0.42 -4.45 10.93
N PRO A 48 -0.21 -5.49 11.76
CA PRO A 48 -0.36 -6.88 11.34
C PRO A 48 -1.83 -7.27 11.08
N GLU A 49 -2.77 -6.53 11.67
CA GLU A 49 -4.22 -6.73 11.52
C GLU A 49 -4.83 -5.93 10.36
N ILE A 50 -4.00 -5.31 9.52
CA ILE A 50 -4.45 -4.63 8.32
C ILE A 50 -5.30 -5.58 7.46
N LYS A 51 -6.52 -5.13 7.14
CA LYS A 51 -7.45 -5.89 6.31
C LYS A 51 -7.06 -5.84 4.85
N ASP A 52 -7.29 -6.93 4.13
CA ASP A 52 -6.98 -7.06 2.70
C ASP A 52 -7.54 -5.92 1.85
N ALA A 53 -8.80 -5.52 2.08
CA ALA A 53 -9.43 -4.40 1.36
C ALA A 53 -8.72 -3.05 1.60
N GLN A 54 -8.19 -2.85 2.82
CA GLN A 54 -7.46 -1.63 3.16
C GLN A 54 -6.06 -1.65 2.53
N LEU A 55 -5.39 -2.79 2.55
CA LEU A 55 -4.09 -2.97 1.91
C LEU A 55 -4.19 -2.74 0.39
N ILE A 56 -5.21 -3.30 -0.28
CA ILE A 56 -5.47 -3.05 -1.71
C ILE A 56 -5.66 -1.55 -1.96
N SER A 57 -6.47 -0.86 -1.15
CA SER A 57 -6.66 0.59 -1.29
C SER A 57 -5.35 1.36 -1.15
N TRP A 58 -4.48 0.98 -0.21
CA TRP A 58 -3.17 1.60 -0.06
C TRP A 58 -2.27 1.37 -1.28
N LEU A 59 -2.20 0.12 -1.76
CA LEU A 59 -1.38 -0.22 -2.92
C LEU A 59 -1.83 0.55 -4.18
N GLN A 60 -3.14 0.71 -4.39
CA GLN A 60 -3.69 1.50 -5.49
C GLN A 60 -3.32 2.98 -5.40
N GLU A 61 -3.37 3.55 -4.20
CA GLU A 61 -2.94 4.93 -3.95
C GLU A 61 -1.44 5.09 -4.20
N PHE A 62 -0.62 4.16 -3.71
CA PHE A 62 0.82 4.16 -3.96
C PHE A 62 1.16 4.00 -5.44
N ARG A 63 0.39 3.20 -6.18
CA ARG A 63 0.54 3.10 -7.64
C ARG A 63 0.22 4.41 -8.34
N SER A 64 -0.79 5.14 -7.86
CA SER A 64 -1.20 6.44 -8.42
C SER A 64 -0.15 7.52 -8.18
N CYS A 65 0.61 7.43 -7.09
CA CYS A 65 1.67 8.39 -6.74
C CYS A 65 3.09 7.80 -6.78
N VAL A 66 3.32 6.74 -7.56
CA VAL A 66 4.58 5.98 -7.55
C VAL A 66 5.79 6.83 -7.97
N THR A 67 5.57 7.84 -8.81
CA THR A 67 6.61 8.79 -9.24
C THR A 67 7.06 9.71 -8.11
N GLN A 68 6.23 9.91 -7.09
CA GLN A 68 6.55 10.71 -5.89
C GLN A 68 7.32 9.90 -4.84
N LEU A 69 7.24 8.56 -4.88
CA LEU A 69 8.01 7.63 -4.04
C LEU A 69 9.49 7.62 -4.46
N THR A 70 10.16 8.76 -4.31
CA THR A 70 11.58 8.93 -4.60
C THR A 70 12.42 8.50 -3.39
N LYS A 71 13.74 8.67 -3.50
CA LYS A 71 14.70 8.36 -2.42
C LYS A 71 14.40 9.08 -1.09
N ASP A 72 13.70 10.22 -1.14
CA ASP A 72 13.30 10.97 0.07
C ASP A 72 12.32 10.15 0.94
N HIS A 73 11.48 9.33 0.30
CA HIS A 73 10.52 8.45 0.97
C HIS A 73 10.97 6.98 0.97
N GLU A 74 12.28 6.74 0.89
CA GLU A 74 12.87 5.40 0.87
C GLU A 74 12.40 4.54 2.05
N GLN A 75 12.31 5.11 3.26
CA GLN A 75 11.84 4.38 4.44
C GLN A 75 10.41 3.85 4.27
N LEU A 76 9.52 4.63 3.66
CA LEU A 76 8.15 4.21 3.41
C LEU A 76 8.09 3.07 2.40
N VAL A 77 8.90 3.15 1.33
CA VAL A 77 9.02 2.07 0.35
C VAL A 77 9.50 0.79 1.04
N TYR A 78 10.51 0.86 1.90
CA TYR A 78 10.95 -0.30 2.68
C TYR A 78 9.87 -0.82 3.62
N THR A 79 9.07 0.04 4.24
CA THR A 79 7.92 -0.39 5.04
C THR A 79 6.92 -1.18 4.18
N ILE A 80 6.57 -0.70 3.00
CA ILE A 80 5.67 -1.40 2.07
C ILE A 80 6.26 -2.75 1.64
N LEU A 81 7.57 -2.80 1.34
CA LEU A 81 8.28 -4.03 0.98
C LEU A 81 8.28 -5.09 2.09
N ARG A 82 8.09 -4.69 3.34
CA ARG A 82 8.06 -5.61 4.49
C ARG A 82 6.66 -6.10 4.86
N VAL A 83 5.61 -5.56 4.24
CA VAL A 83 4.23 -5.98 4.50
C VAL A 83 4.07 -7.45 4.10
N PRO A 84 3.47 -8.32 4.93
CA PRO A 84 3.19 -9.70 4.54
C PRO A 84 2.04 -9.74 3.52
N TRP A 85 2.38 -9.86 2.24
CA TRP A 85 1.43 -9.91 1.11
C TRP A 85 1.30 -11.29 0.48
N ALA A 86 2.33 -12.15 0.58
CA ALA A 86 2.37 -13.44 -0.13
C ALA A 86 1.39 -14.49 0.41
N ASP A 87 1.03 -14.42 1.70
CA ASP A 87 0.07 -15.33 2.34
C ASP A 87 -1.38 -14.79 2.32
N ARG A 88 -1.59 -13.60 1.72
CA ARG A 88 -2.90 -12.93 1.64
C ARG A 88 -3.70 -13.41 0.42
N CYS A 89 -4.95 -12.96 0.30
CA CYS A 89 -5.79 -13.35 -0.83
C CYS A 89 -5.20 -12.92 -2.19
N GLN A 90 -5.58 -13.62 -3.26
CA GLN A 90 -5.07 -13.39 -4.62
C GLN A 90 -5.21 -11.93 -5.08
N ALA A 91 -6.29 -11.23 -4.70
CA ALA A 91 -6.50 -9.83 -5.05
C ALA A 91 -5.43 -8.90 -4.46
N VAL A 92 -4.98 -9.17 -3.22
CA VAL A 92 -3.88 -8.43 -2.59
C VAL A 92 -2.58 -8.71 -3.34
N VAL A 93 -2.32 -9.99 -3.65
CA VAL A 93 -1.12 -10.42 -4.36
C VAL A 93 -0.99 -9.74 -5.73
N ASP A 94 -2.05 -9.77 -6.54
CA ASP A 94 -2.09 -9.13 -7.86
C ASP A 94 -1.83 -7.62 -7.78
N GLU A 95 -2.51 -6.93 -6.86
CA GLU A 95 -2.33 -5.49 -6.67
C GLU A 95 -0.90 -5.15 -6.19
N TYR A 96 -0.34 -5.99 -5.32
CA TYR A 96 1.02 -5.82 -4.81
C TYR A 96 2.07 -6.01 -5.91
N LEU A 97 1.92 -7.05 -6.74
CA LEU A 97 2.79 -7.28 -7.89
C LEU A 97 2.70 -6.13 -8.91
N ALA A 98 1.49 -5.61 -9.15
CA ALA A 98 1.29 -4.45 -10.01
C ALA A 98 1.95 -3.19 -9.42
N PHE A 99 1.91 -3.00 -8.11
CA PHE A 99 2.66 -1.95 -7.42
C PHE A 99 4.16 -2.11 -7.60
N LEU A 100 4.72 -3.30 -7.36
CA LEU A 100 6.15 -3.56 -7.56
C LEU A 100 6.59 -3.27 -8.99
N GLY A 101 5.82 -3.75 -9.98
CA GLY A 101 6.09 -3.51 -11.40
C GLY A 101 6.12 -2.01 -11.74
N ASN A 102 5.15 -1.25 -11.23
CA ASN A 102 5.11 0.21 -11.38
C ASN A 102 6.29 0.87 -10.67
N LEU A 103 6.63 0.42 -9.45
CA LEU A 103 7.70 0.98 -8.64
C LEU A 103 9.06 0.80 -9.30
N VAL A 104 9.42 -0.42 -9.72
CA VAL A 104 10.74 -0.64 -10.35
C VAL A 104 10.85 0.01 -11.73
N SER A 105 9.71 0.21 -12.42
CA SER A 105 9.67 0.88 -13.72
C SER A 105 9.78 2.40 -13.61
N ALA A 106 9.15 3.00 -12.59
CA ALA A 106 9.25 4.44 -12.32
C ALA A 106 10.52 4.81 -11.56
N GLN A 107 10.99 3.93 -10.66
CA GLN A 107 12.07 4.17 -9.71
C GLN A 107 13.00 2.96 -9.63
N THR A 108 13.87 2.81 -10.64
CA THR A 108 14.81 1.70 -10.78
C THR A 108 15.76 1.53 -9.58
N VAL A 109 15.94 2.58 -8.77
CA VAL A 109 16.71 2.55 -7.51
C VAL A 109 16.20 1.49 -6.53
N PHE A 110 14.89 1.18 -6.53
CA PHE A 110 14.30 0.18 -5.64
C PHE A 110 14.31 -1.24 -6.22
N LEU A 111 14.80 -1.44 -7.45
CA LEU A 111 14.84 -2.76 -8.09
C LEU A 111 15.57 -3.80 -7.22
N CYS A 112 16.77 -3.46 -6.74
CA CYS A 112 17.54 -4.35 -5.87
C CYS A 112 16.80 -4.67 -4.56
N ALA A 113 16.07 -3.72 -3.98
CA ALA A 113 15.28 -3.94 -2.78
C ALA A 113 14.09 -4.87 -3.04
N CYS A 114 13.37 -4.66 -4.16
CA CYS A 114 12.25 -5.50 -4.58
C CYS A 114 12.72 -6.95 -4.85
N LEU A 115 13.85 -7.12 -5.54
CA LEU A 115 14.42 -8.44 -5.82
C LEU A 115 14.85 -9.16 -4.55
N LYS A 116 15.54 -8.47 -3.63
CA LYS A 116 15.93 -9.06 -2.33
C LYS A 116 14.71 -9.50 -1.53
N MET A 117 13.66 -8.68 -1.49
CA MET A 117 12.39 -9.01 -0.85
C MET A 117 11.75 -10.23 -1.51
N ALA A 118 11.64 -10.27 -2.85
CA ALA A 118 11.07 -11.39 -3.56
C ALA A 118 11.86 -12.69 -3.30
N VAL A 119 13.19 -12.64 -3.31
CA VAL A 119 14.05 -13.78 -2.96
C VAL A 119 13.82 -14.23 -1.52
N SER A 120 13.61 -13.30 -0.58
CA SER A 120 13.38 -13.63 0.83
C SER A 120 12.11 -14.47 1.06
N LEU A 121 11.14 -14.42 0.15
CA LEU A 121 9.94 -15.26 0.20
C LEU A 121 10.24 -16.74 -0.11
N PHE A 122 11.33 -17.02 -0.82
CA PHE A 122 11.76 -18.37 -1.18
C PHE A 122 12.79 -18.94 -0.21
N THR A 123 13.33 -18.12 0.69
CA THR A 123 14.28 -18.56 1.73
C THR A 123 13.53 -18.82 3.05
N PRO A 124 13.61 -20.03 3.62
CA PRO A 124 13.00 -20.36 4.91
C PRO A 124 13.67 -19.66 6.09
#